data_AF-A0A6L5QX17-F1
#
_entry.id   AF-A0A6L5QX17-F1
#
_cell.length_a   1.000
_cell.length_b   1.000
_cell.length_c   1.000
_cell.angle_alpha   90.00
_cell.angle_beta   90.00
_cell.angle_gamma   90.00
#
_symmetry.space_group_name_H-M   'P 1'
#
loop_
_entity.id
_entity.type
_entity.pdbx_description
1 polymer ?
#
loop_
_entity_poly.entity_id
_entity_poly.type
_entity_poly.pdbx_seq_one_letter_code
_entity_poly.pdbx_strand_id
1 'polypeptide(L)'
;MIYLSGSDIITRNVYTEKMINMQNSVGIMKSIYSVVKIIFLVVLLASTAACQINKSQSEFYLIRHAEKQKDGTRDPKLTQEGEARAERLVEILKGKKIDKIYSTNYQRTLSTAEPLSKAKKIPIEIYDPSKLSEFSDKLKSETGIFIILGHSNTTPQLTSLLSDKKVEPMDESQYSHFYQVILKGESSLVKKLSSDKK
;
A
#
# COMPACT_ATOMS: atom_id res chain seq x y z
N MET A 1 -18.13 88.80 23.77
CA MET A 1 -17.19 88.39 22.70
C MET A 1 -16.04 87.66 23.38
N ILE A 2 -16.09 86.33 23.45
CA ILE A 2 -15.08 85.54 24.17
C ILE A 2 -13.92 85.28 23.21
N TYR A 3 -12.83 86.01 23.38
CA TYR A 3 -11.58 85.76 22.68
C TYR A 3 -10.92 84.51 23.30
N LEU A 4 -10.98 83.38 22.60
CA LEU A 4 -10.15 82.23 22.94
C LEU A 4 -8.68 82.59 22.66
N SER A 5 -7.81 82.40 23.65
CA SER A 5 -6.37 82.59 23.53
C SER A 5 -5.81 81.68 22.43
N GLY A 6 -4.86 82.17 21.63
CA GLY A 6 -4.20 81.37 20.57
C GLY A 6 -3.54 80.08 21.09
N SER A 7 -3.20 80.02 22.39
CA SER A 7 -2.69 78.80 23.05
C SER A 7 -3.74 77.69 23.18
N ASP A 8 -5.02 78.05 23.37
CA ASP A 8 -6.13 77.10 23.58
C ASP A 8 -6.58 76.43 22.27
N ILE A 9 -6.40 77.13 21.14
CA ILE A 9 -6.70 76.63 19.80
C ILE A 9 -5.64 75.62 19.35
N ILE A 10 -4.36 75.91 19.59
CA ILE A 10 -3.24 75.02 19.23
C ILE A 10 -3.27 73.75 20.07
N THR A 11 -3.50 73.85 21.38
CA THR A 11 -3.64 72.66 22.24
C THR A 11 -4.81 71.79 21.80
N ARG A 12 -6.00 72.37 21.55
CA ARG A 12 -7.16 71.62 21.03
C ARG A 12 -6.83 70.89 19.73
N ASN A 13 -6.14 71.54 18.79
CA ASN A 13 -5.80 70.94 17.49
C ASN A 13 -4.87 69.73 17.64
N VAL A 14 -3.87 69.82 18.52
CA VAL A 14 -2.94 68.72 18.84
C VAL A 14 -3.68 67.54 19.51
N TYR A 15 -4.63 67.81 20.41
CA TYR A 15 -5.44 66.75 21.01
C TYR A 15 -6.35 66.06 20.00
N THR A 16 -6.98 66.80 19.07
CA THR A 16 -7.78 66.20 17.99
C THR A 16 -6.95 65.34 17.06
N GLU A 17 -5.77 65.79 16.62
CA GLU A 17 -4.90 64.96 15.78
C GLU A 17 -4.43 63.69 16.50
N LYS A 18 -4.10 63.78 17.79
CA LYS A 18 -3.71 62.61 18.60
C LYS A 18 -4.86 61.61 18.74
N MET A 19 -6.10 62.09 18.93
CA MET A 19 -7.29 61.23 19.01
C MET A 19 -7.62 60.56 17.67
N ILE A 20 -7.51 61.28 16.56
CA ILE A 20 -7.71 60.75 15.20
C ILE A 20 -6.66 59.67 14.88
N ASN A 21 -5.39 59.93 15.17
CA ASN A 21 -4.31 58.96 14.99
C ASN A 21 -4.50 57.71 15.86
N MET A 22 -5.01 57.88 17.08
CA MET A 22 -5.32 56.76 17.98
C MET A 22 -6.51 55.92 17.48
N GLN A 23 -7.57 56.54 16.97
CA GLN A 23 -8.69 55.82 16.36
C GLN A 23 -8.29 55.09 15.07
N ASN A 24 -7.46 55.71 14.22
CA ASN A 24 -6.92 55.10 13.01
C ASN A 24 -6.05 53.88 13.35
N SER A 25 -5.18 53.99 14.36
CA SER A 25 -4.35 52.87 14.83
C SER A 25 -5.19 51.70 15.34
N VAL A 26 -6.28 51.97 16.08
CA VAL A 26 -7.19 50.92 16.57
C VAL A 26 -7.95 50.25 15.41
N GLY A 27 -8.35 51.02 14.39
CA GLY A 27 -8.98 50.49 13.18
C GLY A 27 -8.05 49.55 12.39
N ILE A 28 -6.79 49.94 12.22
CA ILE A 28 -5.76 49.14 11.55
C ILE A 28 -5.50 47.83 12.30
N MET A 29 -5.36 47.87 13.63
CA MET A 29 -5.16 46.66 14.44
C MET A 29 -6.33 45.67 14.34
N LYS A 30 -7.58 46.15 14.34
CA LYS A 30 -8.77 45.30 14.15
C LYS A 30 -8.80 44.65 12.76
N SER A 31 -8.39 45.39 11.73
CA SER A 31 -8.32 44.88 10.35
C SER A 31 -7.23 43.80 10.22
N ILE A 32 -6.05 44.03 10.79
CA ILE A 32 -4.96 43.05 10.85
C ILE A 32 -5.41 41.78 11.58
N TYR A 33 -6.07 41.92 12.74
CA TYR A 33 -6.58 40.77 13.49
C TYR A 33 -7.59 39.94 12.69
N SER A 34 -8.51 40.60 11.97
CA SER A 34 -9.44 39.90 11.07
C SER A 34 -8.75 39.16 9.94
N VAL A 35 -7.74 39.77 9.30
CA VAL A 35 -6.97 39.12 8.22
C VAL A 35 -6.16 37.94 8.75
N VAL A 36 -5.48 38.09 9.89
CA VAL A 36 -4.72 37.01 10.54
C VAL A 36 -5.64 35.87 10.95
N LYS A 37 -6.84 36.16 11.48
CA LYS A 37 -7.85 35.15 11.85
C LYS A 37 -8.36 34.38 10.62
N ILE A 38 -8.56 35.07 9.49
CA ILE A 38 -8.95 34.42 8.23
C ILE A 38 -7.81 33.54 7.70
N ILE A 39 -6.57 34.02 7.70
CA ILE A 39 -5.39 33.24 7.28
C ILE A 39 -5.24 31.99 8.16
N PHE A 40 -5.37 32.14 9.48
CA PHE A 40 -5.32 31.01 10.42
C PHE A 40 -6.43 29.99 10.15
N LEU A 41 -7.66 30.44 9.87
CA LEU A 41 -8.79 29.57 9.54
C LEU A 41 -8.58 28.84 8.21
N VAL A 42 -8.02 29.51 7.20
CA VAL A 42 -7.70 28.91 5.89
C VAL A 42 -6.58 27.87 6.01
N VAL A 43 -5.55 28.13 6.80
CA VAL A 43 -4.48 27.15 7.10
C VAL A 43 -5.04 25.93 7.85
N LEU A 44 -5.97 26.14 8.79
CA LEU A 44 -6.64 25.06 9.51
C LEU A 44 -7.47 24.17 8.55
N LEU A 45 -8.22 24.78 7.62
CA LEU A 45 -9.00 24.04 6.60
C LEU A 45 -8.10 23.30 5.60
N ALA A 46 -6.97 23.89 5.20
CA ALA A 46 -6.01 23.25 4.28
C ALA A 46 -5.36 22.00 4.90
N SER A 47 -5.24 21.95 6.23
CA SER A 47 -4.68 20.81 6.97
C SER A 47 -5.58 19.57 6.92
N THR A 48 -6.90 19.74 6.79
CA THR A 48 -7.87 18.63 6.79
C THR A 48 -8.05 17.94 5.43
N ALA A 49 -7.65 18.59 4.33
CA ALA A 49 -7.74 18.02 2.98
C ALA A 49 -6.63 17.01 2.65
N ALA A 50 -5.61 16.90 3.52
CA ALA A 50 -4.49 15.97 3.36
C ALA A 50 -4.74 14.58 3.95
N CYS A 51 -5.97 14.28 4.39
CA CYS A 51 -6.35 12.90 4.69
C CYS A 51 -6.49 12.14 3.37
N GLN A 52 -5.34 11.74 2.81
CA GLN A 52 -5.31 10.73 1.77
C GLN A 52 -5.95 9.49 2.37
N ILE A 53 -7.12 9.10 1.84
CA ILE A 53 -7.65 7.75 2.02
C ILE A 53 -6.60 6.84 1.40
N ASN A 54 -5.67 6.38 2.24
CA ASN A 54 -4.80 5.26 1.94
C ASN A 54 -5.74 4.06 1.82
N LYS A 55 -6.34 3.87 0.64
CA LYS A 55 -7.09 2.64 0.34
C LYS A 55 -6.14 1.51 0.69
N SER A 56 -6.55 0.66 1.64
CA SER A 56 -5.84 -0.56 1.96
C SER A 56 -5.53 -1.28 0.66
N GLN A 57 -4.25 -1.53 0.44
CA GLN A 57 -3.77 -2.22 -0.75
C GLN A 57 -3.16 -3.55 -0.31
N SER A 58 -3.60 -4.61 -0.96
CA SER A 58 -3.08 -5.96 -0.75
C SER A 58 -2.50 -6.46 -2.07
N GLU A 59 -1.30 -7.04 -2.01
CA GLU A 59 -0.58 -7.57 -3.17
C GLU A 59 -0.30 -9.06 -2.94
N PHE A 60 -0.76 -9.90 -3.85
CA PHE A 60 -0.64 -11.35 -3.76
C PHE A 60 0.19 -11.85 -4.93
N TYR A 61 1.29 -12.54 -4.63
CA TYR A 61 2.11 -13.24 -5.60
C TYR A 61 1.80 -14.72 -5.54
N LEU A 62 1.04 -15.20 -6.53
CA LEU A 62 0.61 -16.59 -6.62
C LEU A 62 1.54 -17.35 -7.55
N ILE A 63 2.33 -18.24 -6.96
CA ILE A 63 3.39 -18.96 -7.63
C ILE A 63 3.07 -20.45 -7.55
N ARG A 64 3.23 -21.16 -8.66
CA ARG A 64 3.22 -22.63 -8.66
C ARG A 64 4.60 -23.13 -8.18
N HIS A 65 4.66 -24.28 -7.52
CA HIS A 65 5.95 -24.93 -7.24
C HIS A 65 6.85 -25.00 -8.50
N ALA A 66 8.17 -24.98 -8.29
CA ALA A 66 9.16 -25.14 -9.34
C ALA A 66 9.23 -26.58 -9.88
N GLU A 67 10.10 -26.82 -10.85
CA GLU A 67 10.30 -28.10 -11.52
C GLU A 67 10.54 -29.22 -10.51
N LYS A 68 9.72 -30.26 -10.58
CA LYS A 68 9.78 -31.42 -9.69
C LYS A 68 10.37 -32.63 -10.39
N GLN A 69 11.00 -33.52 -9.63
CA GLN A 69 11.47 -34.80 -10.13
C GLN A 69 10.29 -35.65 -10.65
N LYS A 70 10.57 -36.45 -11.68
CA LYS A 70 9.62 -37.44 -12.25
C LYS A 70 9.99 -38.83 -11.76
N ASP A 71 10.03 -38.99 -10.43
CA ASP A 71 10.43 -40.24 -9.75
C ASP A 71 9.25 -41.18 -9.46
N GLY A 72 8.03 -40.80 -9.87
CA GLY A 72 6.80 -41.58 -9.64
C GLY A 72 6.23 -41.45 -8.22
N THR A 73 6.87 -40.70 -7.33
CA THR A 73 6.37 -40.48 -5.97
C THR A 73 5.24 -39.46 -5.95
N ARG A 74 4.40 -39.51 -4.90
CA ARG A 74 3.28 -38.57 -4.72
C ARG A 74 3.75 -37.17 -4.33
N ASP A 75 4.93 -37.06 -3.74
CA ASP A 75 5.50 -35.79 -3.30
C ASP A 75 6.99 -35.70 -3.62
N PRO A 76 7.34 -35.57 -4.92
CA PRO A 76 8.72 -35.54 -5.36
C PRO A 76 9.41 -34.26 -4.92
N LYS A 77 10.73 -34.36 -4.76
CA LYS A 77 11.62 -33.21 -4.58
C LYS A 77 11.69 -32.36 -5.85
N LEU A 78 12.29 -31.18 -5.72
CA LEU A 78 12.63 -30.35 -6.88
C LEU A 78 13.77 -30.99 -7.69
N THR A 79 13.82 -30.69 -8.97
CA THR A 79 15.02 -30.91 -9.78
C THR A 79 16.04 -29.81 -9.47
N GLN A 80 17.29 -29.98 -9.91
CA GLN A 80 18.30 -28.91 -9.81
C GLN A 80 17.86 -27.61 -10.51
N GLU A 81 17.16 -27.72 -11.64
CA GLU A 81 16.57 -26.58 -12.32
C GLU A 81 15.49 -25.89 -11.47
N GLY A 82 14.68 -26.69 -10.78
CA GLY A 82 13.64 -26.20 -9.86
C GLY A 82 14.21 -25.52 -8.63
N GLU A 83 15.28 -26.05 -8.06
CA GLU A 83 16.04 -25.41 -6.97
C GLU A 83 16.62 -24.07 -7.42
N ALA A 84 17.26 -24.02 -8.59
CA ALA A 84 17.77 -22.78 -9.15
C ALA A 84 16.64 -21.76 -9.43
N ARG A 85 15.44 -22.22 -9.79
CA ARG A 85 14.26 -21.35 -9.95
C ARG A 85 13.75 -20.82 -8.62
N ALA A 86 13.71 -21.66 -7.59
CA ALA A 86 13.34 -21.25 -6.24
C ALA A 86 14.27 -20.13 -5.73
N GLU A 87 15.58 -20.25 -5.96
CA GLU A 87 16.56 -19.20 -5.64
C GLU A 87 16.31 -17.90 -6.42
N ARG A 88 15.95 -17.98 -7.72
CA ARG A 88 15.61 -16.78 -8.51
C ARG A 88 14.44 -15.98 -7.94
N LEU A 89 13.52 -16.60 -7.21
CA LEU A 89 12.42 -15.88 -6.56
C LEU A 89 12.92 -14.86 -5.53
N VAL A 90 14.05 -15.14 -4.88
CA VAL A 90 14.69 -14.21 -3.93
C VAL A 90 15.06 -12.91 -4.64
N GLU A 91 15.70 -13.01 -5.81
CA GLU A 91 16.10 -11.86 -6.61
C GLU A 91 14.92 -11.09 -7.19
N ILE A 92 13.91 -11.80 -7.70
CA ILE A 92 12.69 -11.19 -8.27
C ILE A 92 11.94 -10.38 -7.20
N LEU A 93 11.92 -10.86 -5.96
CA LEU A 93 11.15 -10.28 -4.86
C LEU A 93 12.01 -9.50 -3.86
N LYS A 94 13.29 -9.24 -4.15
CA LYS A 94 14.22 -8.61 -3.21
C LYS A 94 13.75 -7.25 -2.71
N GLY A 95 13.19 -6.42 -3.59
CA GLY A 95 12.69 -5.07 -3.26
C GLY A 95 11.32 -5.04 -2.58
N LYS A 96 10.69 -6.20 -2.37
CA LYS A 96 9.36 -6.28 -1.77
C LYS A 96 9.47 -6.50 -0.26
N LYS A 97 8.70 -5.72 0.49
CA LYS A 97 8.46 -5.94 1.92
C LYS A 97 7.37 -7.00 2.05
N ILE A 98 7.78 -8.26 2.00
CA ILE A 98 6.87 -9.40 2.14
C ILE A 98 6.42 -9.46 3.60
N ASP A 99 5.12 -9.64 3.82
CA ASP A 99 4.53 -9.73 5.16
C ASP A 99 4.31 -11.20 5.56
N LYS A 100 3.83 -12.05 4.64
CA LYS A 100 3.68 -13.50 4.88
C LYS A 100 3.99 -14.35 3.67
N ILE A 101 4.38 -15.59 3.94
CA ILE A 101 4.61 -16.64 2.94
C ILE A 101 3.70 -17.82 3.27
N TYR A 102 2.85 -18.19 2.32
CA TYR A 102 1.94 -19.32 2.42
C TYR A 102 2.37 -20.42 1.45
N SER A 103 2.24 -21.69 1.86
CA SER A 103 2.52 -22.84 1.01
C SER A 103 1.55 -23.98 1.30
N THR A 104 1.26 -24.81 0.31
CA THR A 104 0.64 -26.12 0.59
C THR A 104 1.69 -27.05 1.22
N ASN A 105 1.24 -28.10 1.92
CA ASN A 105 2.12 -29.01 2.67
C ASN A 105 2.86 -30.04 1.80
N TYR A 106 3.08 -29.76 0.51
CA TYR A 106 3.85 -30.65 -0.37
C TYR A 106 5.33 -30.24 -0.37
N GLN A 107 6.23 -31.22 -0.42
CA GLN A 107 7.67 -31.01 -0.44
C GLN A 107 8.09 -30.06 -1.56
N ARG A 108 7.52 -30.20 -2.76
CA ARG A 108 7.82 -29.31 -3.89
C ARG A 108 7.43 -27.84 -3.67
N THR A 109 6.29 -27.57 -3.03
CA THR A 109 5.86 -26.18 -2.73
C THR A 109 6.69 -25.61 -1.59
N LEU A 110 6.95 -26.39 -0.54
CA LEU A 110 7.83 -26.02 0.57
C LEU A 110 9.25 -25.71 0.09
N SER A 111 9.85 -26.60 -0.71
CA SER A 111 11.20 -26.41 -1.26
C SER A 111 11.29 -25.20 -2.20
N THR A 112 10.18 -24.85 -2.88
CA THR A 112 10.13 -23.64 -3.71
C THR A 112 10.10 -22.36 -2.85
N ALA A 113 9.42 -22.41 -1.69
CA ALA A 113 9.29 -21.28 -0.78
C ALA A 113 10.53 -21.05 0.11
N GLU A 114 11.27 -22.13 0.40
CA GLU A 114 12.31 -22.16 1.42
C GLU A 114 13.43 -21.13 1.22
N PRO A 115 14.00 -20.92 0.02
CA PRO A 115 15.02 -19.89 -0.19
C PRO A 115 14.52 -18.49 0.19
N LEU A 116 13.31 -18.14 -0.24
CA LEU A 116 12.70 -16.85 0.05
C LEU A 116 12.39 -16.68 1.53
N SER A 117 11.86 -17.73 2.16
CA SER A 117 11.61 -17.77 3.61
C SER A 117 12.87 -17.50 4.42
N LYS A 118 13.98 -18.16 4.07
CA LYS A 118 15.30 -17.96 4.71
C LYS A 118 15.84 -16.55 4.47
N ALA A 119 15.81 -16.09 3.22
CA ALA A 119 16.34 -14.77 2.85
C ALA A 119 15.58 -13.61 3.54
N LYS A 120 14.26 -13.73 3.67
CA LYS A 120 13.41 -12.72 4.30
C LYS A 120 13.19 -12.93 5.80
N LYS A 121 13.61 -14.09 6.35
CA LYS A 121 13.36 -14.53 7.73
C LYS A 121 11.87 -14.55 8.08
N ILE A 122 11.04 -15.01 7.14
CA ILE A 122 9.58 -15.10 7.29
C ILE A 122 9.22 -16.59 7.32
N PRO A 123 8.54 -17.10 8.36
CA PRO A 123 8.13 -18.50 8.41
C PRO A 123 7.11 -18.81 7.31
N ILE A 124 7.08 -20.07 6.88
CA ILE A 124 6.09 -20.56 5.92
C ILE A 124 4.84 -20.98 6.68
N GLU A 125 3.70 -20.37 6.37
CA GLU A 125 2.39 -20.77 6.88
C GLU A 125 1.73 -21.79 5.93
N ILE A 126 1.24 -22.90 6.48
CA ILE A 126 0.59 -23.93 5.68
C ILE A 126 -0.87 -23.58 5.43
N TYR A 127 -1.32 -23.73 4.18
CA TYR A 127 -2.74 -23.65 3.81
C TYR A 127 -3.22 -24.92 3.10
N ASP A 128 -4.53 -25.17 3.18
CA ASP A 128 -5.18 -26.31 2.54
C ASP A 128 -5.62 -25.96 1.11
N PRO A 129 -5.05 -26.60 0.07
CA PRO A 129 -5.43 -26.35 -1.32
C PRO A 129 -6.87 -26.78 -1.67
N SER A 130 -7.57 -27.53 -0.81
CA SER A 130 -8.98 -27.90 -1.00
C SER A 130 -9.95 -26.83 -0.51
N LYS A 131 -9.47 -25.85 0.28
CA LYS A 131 -10.28 -24.80 0.92
C LYS A 131 -9.99 -23.40 0.34
N LEU A 132 -9.83 -23.30 -0.97
CA LEU A 132 -9.41 -22.04 -1.61
C LEU A 132 -10.39 -20.88 -1.40
N SER A 133 -11.70 -21.14 -1.31
CA SER A 133 -12.70 -20.09 -1.06
C SER A 133 -12.46 -19.44 0.31
N GLU A 134 -12.47 -20.25 1.38
CA GLU A 134 -12.20 -19.79 2.76
C GLU A 134 -10.84 -19.09 2.86
N PHE A 135 -9.82 -19.65 2.20
CA PHE A 135 -8.50 -19.06 2.18
C PHE A 135 -8.48 -17.71 1.44
N SER A 136 -9.23 -17.58 0.34
CA SER A 136 -9.35 -16.32 -0.38
C SER A 136 -10.05 -15.24 0.44
N ASP A 137 -11.08 -15.61 1.21
CA ASP A 137 -11.80 -14.68 2.09
C ASP A 137 -10.88 -14.19 3.21
N LYS A 138 -10.11 -15.09 3.82
CA LYS A 138 -9.05 -14.74 4.78
C LYS A 138 -8.08 -13.73 4.15
N LEU A 139 -7.54 -14.03 2.97
CA LEU A 139 -6.57 -13.17 2.29
C LEU A 139 -7.15 -11.79 1.90
N LYS A 140 -8.41 -11.73 1.45
CA LYS A 140 -9.11 -10.47 1.14
C LYS A 140 -9.31 -9.58 2.37
N SER A 141 -9.34 -10.16 3.57
CA SER A 141 -9.44 -9.41 4.83
C SER A 141 -8.09 -8.85 5.33
N GLU A 142 -6.97 -9.31 4.78
CA GLU A 142 -5.63 -8.89 5.19
C GLU A 142 -5.06 -7.78 4.29
N THR A 143 -4.12 -7.00 4.83
CA THR A 143 -3.39 -5.96 4.09
C THR A 143 -1.89 -6.24 4.14
N GLY A 144 -1.20 -6.00 3.03
CA GLY A 144 0.22 -6.32 2.91
C GLY A 144 0.58 -7.02 1.61
N ILE A 145 1.79 -7.56 1.55
CA ILE A 145 2.35 -8.31 0.43
C ILE A 145 2.50 -9.77 0.84
N PHE A 146 1.78 -10.64 0.13
CA PHE A 146 1.69 -12.06 0.43
C PHE A 146 2.27 -12.89 -0.71
N ILE A 147 3.08 -13.89 -0.37
CA ILE A 147 3.58 -14.89 -1.32
C ILE A 147 2.81 -16.19 -1.08
N ILE A 148 2.25 -16.79 -2.12
CA ILE A 148 1.42 -17.98 -2.01
C ILE A 148 1.92 -19.05 -3.00
N LEU A 149 2.38 -20.19 -2.46
CA LEU A 149 2.88 -21.32 -3.23
C LEU A 149 1.82 -22.41 -3.36
N GLY A 150 1.45 -22.73 -4.61
CA GLY A 150 0.44 -23.72 -4.94
C GLY A 150 0.81 -24.62 -6.11
N HIS A 151 -0.19 -25.00 -6.90
CA HIS A 151 -0.11 -25.99 -7.97
C HIS A 151 -0.69 -25.43 -9.28
N SER A 152 -0.46 -26.12 -10.41
CA SER A 152 -1.00 -25.73 -11.73
C SER A 152 -2.52 -25.57 -11.75
N ASN A 153 -3.24 -26.35 -10.94
CA ASN A 153 -4.70 -26.26 -10.82
C ASN A 153 -5.15 -25.21 -9.77
N THR A 154 -4.48 -25.13 -8.61
CA THR A 154 -4.94 -24.28 -7.49
C THR A 154 -4.49 -22.83 -7.59
N THR A 155 -3.31 -22.56 -8.17
CA THR A 155 -2.78 -21.20 -8.36
C THR A 155 -3.68 -20.33 -9.26
N PRO A 156 -4.11 -20.75 -10.47
CA PRO A 156 -5.04 -19.96 -11.28
C PRO A 156 -6.43 -19.84 -10.64
N GLN A 157 -6.92 -20.88 -9.95
CA GLN A 157 -8.19 -20.84 -9.23
C GLN A 157 -8.18 -19.80 -8.11
N LEU A 158 -7.15 -19.80 -7.26
CA LEU A 158 -7.02 -18.80 -6.19
C LEU A 158 -6.82 -17.39 -6.76
N THR A 159 -6.12 -17.25 -7.89
CA THR A 159 -6.01 -15.96 -8.60
C THR A 159 -7.39 -15.45 -9.03
N SER A 160 -8.24 -16.36 -9.53
CA SER A 160 -9.61 -16.03 -9.92
C SER A 160 -10.45 -15.61 -8.72
N LEU A 161 -10.38 -16.34 -7.60
CA LEU A 161 -11.11 -16.02 -6.37
C LEU A 161 -10.68 -14.69 -5.77
N LEU A 162 -9.38 -14.39 -5.73
CA LEU A 162 -8.88 -13.13 -5.19
C LEU A 162 -9.27 -11.93 -6.05
N SER A 163 -9.24 -12.08 -7.37
CA SER A 163 -9.45 -10.97 -8.29
C SER A 163 -10.90 -10.81 -8.78
N ASP A 164 -11.77 -11.77 -8.50
CA ASP A 164 -13.13 -11.87 -9.04
C ASP A 164 -13.15 -11.81 -10.58
N LYS A 165 -12.10 -12.33 -11.22
CA LYS A 165 -11.93 -12.39 -12.68
C LYS A 165 -11.68 -13.82 -13.11
N LYS A 166 -12.10 -14.16 -14.33
CA LYS A 166 -11.74 -15.45 -14.94
C LYS A 166 -10.24 -15.48 -15.21
N VAL A 167 -9.58 -16.53 -14.72
CA VAL A 167 -8.17 -16.82 -15.00
C VAL A 167 -8.11 -18.18 -15.67
N GLU A 168 -7.48 -18.25 -16.85
CA GLU A 168 -7.37 -19.49 -17.59
C GLU A 168 -6.51 -20.52 -16.84
N PRO A 169 -6.80 -21.83 -16.99
CA PRO A 169 -5.98 -22.89 -16.40
C PRO A 169 -4.50 -22.77 -16.79
N MET A 170 -3.62 -23.11 -15.85
CA MET A 170 -2.19 -23.16 -16.08
C MET A 170 -1.79 -24.58 -16.51
N ASP A 171 -1.00 -24.67 -17.57
CA ASP A 171 -0.46 -25.95 -18.04
C ASP A 171 0.64 -26.49 -17.10
N GLU A 172 0.75 -27.80 -16.97
CA GLU A 172 1.74 -28.43 -16.07
C GLU A 172 3.20 -28.22 -16.49
N SER A 173 3.47 -27.79 -17.72
CA SER A 173 4.83 -27.42 -18.15
C SER A 173 5.21 -25.99 -17.76
N GLN A 174 4.26 -25.14 -17.34
CA GLN A 174 4.48 -23.72 -17.10
C GLN A 174 5.01 -23.42 -15.69
N TYR A 175 6.27 -23.77 -15.41
CA TYR A 175 6.92 -23.54 -14.11
C TYR A 175 7.38 -22.10 -13.88
N SER A 176 7.67 -21.36 -14.96
CA SER A 176 8.21 -20.00 -14.85
C SER A 176 7.17 -18.92 -14.67
N HIS A 177 5.88 -19.22 -14.87
CA HIS A 177 4.82 -18.22 -14.81
C HIS A 177 4.22 -18.13 -13.41
N PHE A 178 3.94 -16.91 -12.98
CA PHE A 178 3.23 -16.64 -11.73
C PHE A 178 2.30 -15.44 -11.90
N TYR A 179 1.35 -15.29 -10.98
CA TYR A 179 0.40 -14.19 -11.02
C TYR A 179 0.69 -13.18 -9.92
N GLN A 180 0.41 -11.93 -10.21
CA GLN A 180 0.34 -10.85 -9.25
C GLN A 180 -1.09 -10.32 -9.24
N VAL A 181 -1.74 -10.38 -8.09
CA VAL A 181 -3.05 -9.77 -7.86
C VAL A 181 -2.87 -8.57 -6.96
N ILE A 182 -3.41 -7.42 -7.35
CA ILE A 182 -3.42 -6.20 -6.54
C ILE A 182 -4.87 -5.85 -6.26
N LEU A 183 -5.24 -5.80 -4.98
CA LEU A 183 -6.55 -5.33 -4.52
C LEU A 183 -6.40 -3.91 -3.97
N LYS A 184 -7.23 -2.97 -4.44
CA LYS A 184 -7.25 -1.57 -4.00
C LYS A 184 -8.69 -1.10 -3.82
N GLY A 185 -9.21 -1.23 -2.60
CA GLY A 185 -10.64 -1.10 -2.35
C GLY A 185 -11.42 -2.15 -3.17
N GLU A 186 -12.46 -1.72 -3.88
CA GLU A 186 -13.31 -2.60 -4.70
C GLU A 186 -12.69 -2.99 -6.06
N SER A 187 -11.50 -2.48 -6.40
CA SER A 187 -10.85 -2.75 -7.68
C SER A 187 -9.75 -3.81 -7.56
N SER A 188 -9.69 -4.71 -8.54
CA SER A 188 -8.64 -5.72 -8.67
C SER A 188 -7.84 -5.57 -9.98
N LEU A 189 -6.54 -5.85 -9.93
CA LEU A 189 -5.66 -5.97 -11.09
C LEU A 189 -4.96 -7.32 -11.07
N VAL A 190 -4.87 -7.98 -12.22
CA VAL A 190 -4.16 -9.26 -12.37
C VAL A 190 -3.08 -9.08 -13.43
N LYS A 191 -1.84 -9.45 -13.09
CA LYS A 191 -0.71 -9.50 -14.03
C LYS A 191 -0.15 -10.91 -14.06
N LYS A 192 0.09 -11.44 -15.26
CA LYS A 192 0.87 -12.67 -15.46
C LYS A 192 2.33 -12.29 -15.65
N LEU A 193 3.19 -12.82 -14.79
CA LEU A 193 4.62 -12.55 -14.75
C LEU A 193 5.40 -13.83 -15.09
N SER A 194 6.68 -13.69 -15.40
CA SER A 194 7.58 -14.82 -15.67
C SER A 194 8.91 -14.64 -14.95
N SER A 195 9.41 -15.71 -14.35
CA SER A 195 10.73 -15.74 -13.69
C SER A 195 11.91 -15.86 -14.65
N ASP A 196 11.65 -16.00 -15.95
CA ASP A 196 12.70 -16.19 -16.96
C ASP A 196 13.10 -14.87 -17.64
N LYS A 197 12.37 -13.78 -17.39
CA LYS A 197 12.70 -12.45 -17.93
C LYS A 197 13.79 -11.79 -17.08
N LYS A 198 14.94 -11.53 -17.72
CA LYS A 198 15.97 -10.59 -17.26
C LYS A 198 15.49 -9.15 -17.38
#